data_AF-A0A936I4U0-F1
#
_entry.id   AF-A0A936I4U0-F1
#
_cell.length_a   1.000
_cell.length_b   1.000
_cell.length_c   1.000
_cell.angle_alpha   90.00
_cell.angle_beta   90.00
_cell.angle_gamma   90.00
#
_symmetry.space_group_name_H-M   'P 1'
#
loop_
_entity.id
_entity.type
_entity.pdbx_description
1 polymer ?
#
loop_
_entity_poly.entity_id
_entity_poly.type
_entity_poly.pdbx_seq_one_letter_code
_entity_poly.pdbx_strand_id
1 'polypeptide(L)'
;MNAPDGKNERRERFRRLAHLLAALVILLHGIAALDHHPRSSWIFFLCGTVFFLLALFHHRIEQRWPYVSPTFHFLEAIVATVIFIEYVHAGKKYLPYVAVLPVVLYTLLGIWRIMQVRKKTTDH
;
A
#
# COMPACT_ATOMS: atom_id res chain seq x y z
N MET A 1 -22.08 -3.26 -28.16
CA MET A 1 -20.73 -3.60 -27.67
C MET A 1 -19.92 -2.32 -27.66
N ASN A 2 -19.69 -1.73 -26.48
CA ASN A 2 -18.84 -0.53 -26.37
C ASN A 2 -17.37 -0.97 -26.49
N ALA A 3 -16.62 -0.31 -27.36
CA ALA A 3 -15.18 -0.55 -27.50
C ALA A 3 -14.49 -0.32 -26.13
N PRO A 4 -13.51 -1.16 -25.75
CA PRO A 4 -12.74 -0.92 -24.53
C PRO A 4 -11.99 0.41 -24.66
N ASP A 5 -12.33 1.37 -23.80
CA ASP A 5 -11.65 2.66 -23.70
C ASP A 5 -10.21 2.45 -23.20
N GLY A 6 -9.27 2.31 -24.15
CA GLY A 6 -7.88 1.96 -23.89
C GLY A 6 -7.12 2.93 -22.96
N LYS A 7 -7.67 4.12 -22.66
CA LYS A 7 -7.10 5.03 -21.65
C LYS A 7 -7.29 4.53 -20.23
N ASN A 8 -8.45 3.93 -19.93
CA ASN A 8 -8.73 3.38 -18.60
C ASN A 8 -7.88 2.16 -18.32
N GLU A 9 -7.68 1.27 -19.30
CA GLU A 9 -6.83 0.08 -19.14
C GLU A 9 -5.36 0.41 -18.87
N ARG A 10 -4.79 1.42 -19.56
CA ARG A 10 -3.39 1.81 -19.29
C ARG A 10 -3.23 2.33 -17.86
N ARG A 11 -4.14 3.18 -17.40
CA ARG A 11 -4.10 3.73 -16.04
C ARG A 11 -4.25 2.64 -14.98
N GLU A 12 -5.13 1.67 -15.21
CA GLU A 12 -5.30 0.48 -14.40
C GLU A 12 -4.00 -0.34 -14.30
N ARG A 13 -3.34 -0.60 -15.44
CA ARG A 13 -2.07 -1.34 -15.51
C ARG A 13 -0.96 -0.64 -14.75
N PHE A 14 -0.82 0.68 -14.90
CA PHE A 14 0.18 1.46 -14.16
C PHE A 14 -0.06 1.44 -12.65
N ARG A 15 -1.33 1.58 -12.22
CA ARG A 15 -1.68 1.50 -10.80
C ARG A 15 -1.34 0.11 -10.25
N ARG A 16 -1.66 -0.96 -10.99
CA ARG A 16 -1.34 -2.34 -10.59
C ARG A 16 0.17 -2.58 -10.51
N LEU A 17 0.94 -2.03 -11.45
CA LEU A 17 2.40 -2.10 -11.45
C LEU A 17 3.00 -1.40 -10.23
N ALA A 18 2.50 -0.21 -9.87
CA ALA A 18 2.98 0.51 -8.68
C ALA A 18 2.77 -0.29 -7.39
N HIS A 19 1.60 -0.94 -7.22
CA HIS A 19 1.34 -1.78 -6.05
C HIS A 19 2.19 -3.05 -6.04
N LEU A 20 2.42 -3.66 -7.21
CA LEU A 20 3.34 -4.80 -7.34
C LEU A 20 4.78 -4.43 -6.97
N LEU A 21 5.26 -3.26 -7.43
CA LEU A 21 6.57 -2.76 -7.08
C LEU A 21 6.68 -2.45 -5.58
N ALA A 22 5.65 -1.84 -4.98
CA ALA A 22 5.61 -1.61 -3.54
C ALA A 22 5.67 -2.91 -2.74
N ALA A 23 4.86 -3.91 -3.13
CA ALA A 23 4.87 -5.22 -2.49
C ALA A 23 6.20 -5.97 -2.68
N LEU A 24 6.84 -5.83 -3.85
CA LEU A 24 8.18 -6.36 -4.10
C LEU A 24 9.24 -5.71 -3.20
N VAL A 25 9.20 -4.38 -3.03
CA VAL A 25 10.12 -3.66 -2.13
C VAL A 25 9.96 -4.14 -0.69
N ILE A 26 8.73 -4.35 -0.22
CA ILE A 26 8.45 -4.89 1.12
C ILE A 26 9.03 -6.31 1.26
N LEU A 27 8.84 -7.17 0.26
CA LEU A 27 9.40 -8.53 0.26
C LEU A 27 10.94 -8.53 0.29
N LEU A 28 11.58 -7.71 -0.54
CA LEU A 28 13.04 -7.57 -0.57
C LEU A 28 13.57 -7.06 0.77
N HIS A 29 12.86 -6.12 1.40
CA HIS A 29 13.20 -5.64 2.72
C HIS A 29 13.11 -6.75 3.79
N GLY A 30 12.05 -7.57 3.74
CA GLY A 30 11.91 -8.75 4.61
C GLY A 30 13.03 -9.78 4.41
N ILE A 31 13.49 -9.97 3.16
CA ILE A 31 14.63 -10.83 2.84
C ILE A 31 15.92 -10.25 3.41
N ALA A 32 16.19 -8.95 3.23
CA ALA A 32 17.38 -8.30 3.76
C ALA A 32 17.43 -8.34 5.30
N ALA A 33 16.28 -8.37 5.96
CA ALA A 33 16.20 -8.50 7.42
C ALA A 33 16.50 -9.92 7.94
N LEU A 34 16.47 -10.97 7.09
CA LEU A 34 16.74 -12.37 7.50
C LEU A 34 18.12 -12.53 8.15
N ASP A 35 19.12 -11.82 7.65
CA ASP A 35 20.50 -11.94 8.11
C ASP A 35 20.72 -11.35 9.51
N HIS A 36 19.88 -10.40 9.93
CA HIS A 36 20.04 -9.69 11.19
C HIS A 36 19.09 -10.19 12.30
N HIS A 37 17.85 -10.58 11.96
CA HIS A 37 16.84 -10.90 12.97
C HIS A 37 15.90 -12.07 12.57
N PRO A 38 16.40 -13.31 12.51
CA PRO A 38 15.71 -14.44 11.85
C PRO A 38 14.29 -14.73 12.37
N ARG A 39 13.99 -14.52 13.66
CA ARG A 39 12.63 -14.72 14.21
C ARG A 39 11.64 -13.62 13.80
N SER A 40 12.06 -12.36 13.76
CA SER A 40 11.19 -11.26 13.31
C SER A 40 11.06 -11.24 11.78
N SER A 41 12.06 -11.73 11.05
CA SER A 41 12.04 -11.80 9.59
C SER A 41 10.92 -12.70 9.05
N TRP A 42 10.57 -13.78 9.75
CA TRP A 42 9.40 -14.59 9.38
C TRP A 42 8.08 -13.81 9.47
N ILE A 43 7.94 -12.93 10.47
CA ILE A 43 6.76 -12.07 10.62
C ILE A 43 6.71 -11.06 9.47
N PHE A 44 7.83 -10.42 9.14
CA PHE A 44 7.92 -9.50 8.01
C PHE A 44 7.67 -10.21 6.67
N PHE A 45 8.17 -11.42 6.48
CA PHE A 45 7.93 -12.22 5.29
C PHE A 45 6.46 -12.62 5.14
N LEU A 46 5.83 -13.07 6.24
CA LEU A 46 4.40 -13.42 6.24
C LEU A 46 3.54 -12.19 5.97
N CYS A 47 3.81 -11.06 6.63
CA CYS A 47 3.13 -9.79 6.40
C CYS A 47 3.32 -9.30 4.95
N GLY A 48 4.55 -9.37 4.42
CA GLY A 48 4.86 -9.01 3.04
C GLY A 48 4.14 -9.89 2.02
N THR A 49 4.06 -11.19 2.27
CA THR A 49 3.32 -12.14 1.44
C THR A 49 1.82 -11.86 1.44
N VAL A 50 1.24 -11.62 2.63
CA VAL A 50 -0.18 -11.26 2.76
C VAL A 50 -0.46 -9.95 2.02
N PHE A 51 0.39 -8.94 2.20
CA PHE A 51 0.29 -7.67 1.48
C PHE A 51 0.39 -7.84 -0.03
N PHE A 52 1.32 -8.66 -0.51
CA PHE A 52 1.49 -8.95 -1.92
C PHE A 52 0.24 -9.61 -2.52
N LEU A 53 -0.32 -10.62 -1.83
CA LEU A 53 -1.56 -11.26 -2.24
C LEU A 53 -2.73 -10.26 -2.23
N LEU A 54 -2.84 -9.43 -1.19
CA LEU A 54 -3.83 -8.38 -1.11
C LEU A 54 -3.70 -7.46 -2.33
N ALA A 55 -2.50 -6.96 -2.63
CA ALA A 55 -2.23 -6.08 -3.76
C ALA A 55 -2.58 -6.72 -5.10
N LEU A 56 -2.34 -8.03 -5.25
CA LEU A 56 -2.63 -8.78 -6.46
C LEU A 56 -4.14 -8.95 -6.71
N PHE A 57 -4.90 -9.14 -5.63
CA PHE A 57 -6.34 -9.38 -5.67
C PHE A 57 -7.20 -8.15 -5.33
N HIS A 58 -6.62 -6.99 -5.02
CA HIS A 58 -7.34 -5.81 -4.51
C HIS A 58 -8.55 -5.43 -5.38
N HIS A 59 -8.42 -5.45 -6.71
CA HIS A 59 -9.52 -5.10 -7.62
C HIS A 59 -10.71 -6.07 -7.49
N ARG A 60 -10.45 -7.37 -7.36
CA ARG A 60 -11.52 -8.38 -7.17
C ARG A 60 -12.19 -8.23 -5.79
N ILE A 61 -11.42 -7.86 -4.77
CA ILE A 61 -11.95 -7.68 -3.41
C ILE A 61 -12.73 -6.36 -3.33
N GLU A 62 -12.26 -5.28 -3.98
CA GLU A 62 -12.91 -3.96 -4.00
C GLU A 62 -14.32 -4.03 -4.61
N GLN A 63 -14.54 -4.90 -5.61
CA GLN A 63 -15.88 -5.13 -6.18
C GLN A 63 -16.89 -5.67 -5.16
N ARG A 64 -16.43 -6.39 -4.12
CA ARG A 64 -17.30 -6.96 -3.07
C ARG A 64 -17.29 -6.14 -1.79
N TRP A 65 -16.21 -5.42 -1.52
CA TRP A 65 -16.05 -4.64 -0.29
C TRP A 65 -15.46 -3.26 -0.60
N PRO A 66 -16.29 -2.19 -0.62
CA PRO A 66 -15.86 -0.86 -1.05
C PRO A 66 -14.84 -0.21 -0.09
N TYR A 67 -14.67 -0.75 1.12
CA TYR A 67 -13.69 -0.29 2.10
C TYR A 67 -12.27 -0.81 1.85
N VAL A 68 -12.08 -1.73 0.90
CA VAL A 68 -10.76 -2.27 0.57
C VAL A 68 -9.80 -1.16 0.14
N SER A 69 -10.24 -0.28 -0.76
CA SER A 69 -9.41 0.81 -1.24
C SER A 69 -8.92 1.73 -0.11
N PRO A 70 -9.75 2.26 0.80
CA PRO A 70 -9.25 3.05 1.93
C PRO A 70 -8.32 2.25 2.84
N THR A 71 -8.60 0.97 3.10
CA THR A 71 -7.70 0.10 3.89
C THR A 71 -6.31 0.03 3.27
N PHE A 72 -6.18 -0.09 1.94
CA PHE A 72 -4.88 -0.06 1.27
C PHE A 72 -4.10 1.22 1.49
N HIS A 73 -4.76 2.38 1.45
CA HIS A 73 -4.08 3.65 1.72
C HIS A 73 -3.53 3.69 3.15
N PHE A 74 -4.28 3.21 4.15
CA PHE A 74 -3.75 3.10 5.52
C PHE A 74 -2.57 2.13 5.62
N LEU A 75 -2.65 1.00 4.92
CA LEU A 75 -1.56 0.05 4.85
C LEU A 75 -0.29 0.67 4.22
N GLU A 76 -0.41 1.45 3.14
CA GLU A 76 0.70 2.20 2.55
C GLU A 76 1.27 3.26 3.50
N ALA A 77 0.41 3.95 4.27
CA ALA A 77 0.86 4.89 5.30
C ALA A 77 1.67 4.20 6.41
N ILE A 78 1.25 3.00 6.85
CA ILE A 78 1.99 2.19 7.83
C ILE A 78 3.35 1.80 7.27
N VAL A 79 3.42 1.29 6.03
CA VAL A 79 4.69 0.93 5.38
C VAL A 79 5.61 2.14 5.27
N ALA A 80 5.08 3.30 4.84
CA ALA A 80 5.86 4.54 4.78
C ALA A 80 6.38 4.98 6.16
N THR A 81 5.64 4.70 7.23
CA THR A 81 6.06 4.97 8.61
C THR A 81 7.19 4.05 9.05
N VAL A 82 7.13 2.77 8.68
CA VAL A 82 8.23 1.81 8.93
C VAL A 82 9.51 2.28 8.24
N ILE A 83 9.42 2.66 6.96
CA ILE A 83 10.55 3.21 6.19
C ILE A 83 11.09 4.49 6.84
N PHE A 84 10.22 5.37 7.34
CA PHE A 84 10.62 6.56 8.08
C PHE A 84 11.46 6.20 9.31
N ILE A 85 10.97 5.28 10.15
CA ILE A 85 11.68 4.85 11.37
C ILE A 85 13.05 4.26 11.01
N GLU A 86 13.11 3.45 9.95
CA GLU A 86 14.36 2.87 9.48
C GLU A 86 15.37 3.95 9.04
N TYR A 87 14.93 4.95 8.28
CA TYR A 87 15.81 6.06 7.89
C TYR A 87 16.31 6.88 9.09
N VAL A 88 15.49 7.03 10.13
CA VAL A 88 15.90 7.66 11.39
C VAL A 88 16.97 6.81 12.08
N HIS A 89 16.75 5.51 12.23
CA HIS A 89 17.72 4.58 12.83
C HIS A 89 19.03 4.49 12.04
N ALA A 90 18.97 4.58 10.71
CA ALA A 90 20.13 4.60 9.83
C ALA A 90 20.87 5.96 9.83
N GLY A 91 20.43 6.95 10.62
CA GLY A 91 21.06 8.27 10.73
C GLY A 91 20.97 9.12 9.46
N LYS A 92 20.04 8.83 8.56
CA LYS A 92 19.88 9.58 7.31
C LYS A 92 19.25 10.94 7.62
N LYS A 93 19.95 12.03 7.32
CA LYS A 93 19.52 13.38 7.74
C LYS A 93 18.28 13.92 7.00
N TYR A 94 18.14 13.65 5.70
CA TYR A 94 17.07 14.25 4.88
C TYR A 94 15.98 13.27 4.43
N LEU A 95 16.31 11.98 4.29
CA LEU A 95 15.39 10.95 3.82
C LEU A 95 14.15 10.73 4.72
N PRO A 96 14.25 10.81 6.06
CA PRO A 96 13.07 10.70 6.92
C PRO A 96 12.02 11.77 6.59
N TYR A 97 12.42 13.03 6.40
CA TYR A 97 11.47 14.10 6.10
C TYR A 97 10.71 13.85 4.79
N VAL A 98 11.37 13.28 3.79
CA VAL A 98 10.73 12.89 2.53
C VAL A 98 9.75 11.72 2.76
N ALA A 99 10.09 10.79 3.65
CA ALA A 99 9.22 9.65 3.98
C ALA A 99 7.96 10.06 4.77
N VAL A 100 7.93 11.22 5.44
CA VAL A 100 6.71 11.74 6.09
C VAL A 100 5.62 12.10 5.07
N LEU A 101 6.00 12.57 3.88
CA LEU A 101 5.06 12.99 2.85
C LEU A 101 4.08 11.87 2.43
N PRO A 102 4.53 10.65 2.06
CA PRO A 102 3.60 9.55 1.77
C PRO A 102 2.78 9.13 2.98
N VAL A 103 3.32 9.18 4.20
CA VAL A 103 2.55 8.87 5.43
C VAL A 103 1.33 9.78 5.53
N VAL A 104 1.54 11.10 5.43
CA VAL A 104 0.46 12.08 5.53
C VAL A 104 -0.52 11.93 4.37
N LEU A 105 0.00 11.86 3.14
CA LEU A 105 -0.82 11.80 1.94
C LEU A 105 -1.74 10.57 1.94
N TYR A 106 -1.20 9.39 2.19
CA TYR A 106 -1.98 8.15 2.19
C TYR A 106 -2.98 8.09 3.35
N THR A 107 -2.63 8.62 4.52
CA THR A 107 -3.57 8.73 5.64
C THR A 107 -4.77 9.60 5.26
N LEU A 108 -4.53 10.79 4.68
CA LEU A 108 -5.59 11.70 4.25
C LEU A 108 -6.46 11.10 3.14
N LEU A 109 -5.85 10.44 2.16
CA LEU A 109 -6.56 9.75 1.08
C LEU A 109 -7.44 8.60 1.62
N GLY A 110 -6.94 7.84 2.58
CA GLY A 110 -7.70 6.79 3.26
C GLY A 110 -8.95 7.34 3.95
N ILE A 111 -8.81 8.42 4.74
CA ILE A 111 -9.93 9.10 5.42
C ILE A 111 -10.94 9.62 4.40
N TRP A 112 -10.47 10.36 3.38
CA TRP A 112 -11.32 10.92 2.34
C TRP A 112 -12.12 9.84 1.60
N ARG A 113 -11.47 8.70 1.30
CA ARG A 113 -12.13 7.59 0.62
C ARG A 113 -13.17 6.90 1.52
N ILE A 114 -12.94 6.76 2.83
CA ILE A 114 -13.96 6.28 3.77
C ILE A 114 -15.18 7.20 3.75
N MET A 115 -14.98 8.52 3.77
CA MET A 115 -16.08 9.49 3.72
C MET A 115 -16.90 9.34 2.43
N GLN A 116 -16.25 9.09 1.29
CA GLN A 116 -16.94 8.83 0.02
C GLN A 116 -17.77 7.54 0.04
N VAL A 117 -17.21 6.46 0.58
CA VAL A 117 -17.91 5.18 0.71
C VAL A 117 -19.14 5.37 1.60
N ARG A 118 -18.99 6.06 2.74
CA ARG A 118 -20.08 6.34 3.67
C ARG A 118 -21.21 7.14 3.00
N LYS A 119 -20.89 8.19 2.25
CA LYS A 119 -21.88 9.02 1.55
C LYS A 119 -22.75 8.17 0.61
N LYS A 120 -22.15 7.30 -0.18
CA LYS A 120 -22.87 6.41 -1.11
C LYS A 120 -23.82 5.43 -0.41
N THR A 121 -23.51 4.98 0.80
CA THR A 121 -24.37 4.04 1.54
C THR A 121 -25.59 4.73 2.17
N THR A 122 -25.50 6.01 2.53
CA THR A 122 -26.61 6.78 3.13
C THR A 122 -27.64 7.29 2.11
N ASP A 123 -27.28 7.36 0.83
CA ASP A 123 -28.17 7.84 -0.25
C ASP A 123 -29.04 6.70 -0.86
N HIS A 124 -28.97 5.50 -0.29
CA HIS A 124 -29.74 4.31 -0.65
C HIS A 124 -30.67 3.88 0.49
#